data_AF-A0A9D4TKR4-F1
#
_entry.id   AF-A0A9D4TKR4-F1
#
_cell.length_a   1.000
_cell.length_b   1.000
_cell.length_c   1.000
_cell.angle_alpha   90.00
_cell.angle_beta   90.00
_cell.angle_gamma   90.00
#
_symmetry.space_group_name_H-M   'P 1'
#
loop_
_entity.id
_entity.type
_entity.pdbx_description
1 polymer ?
#
loop_
_entity_poly.entity_id
_entity_poly.type
_entity_poly.pdbx_seq_one_letter_code
_entity_poly.pdbx_strand_id
1 'polypeptide(L)'
;MVRHSNPEAVWSLDSLFGSSRSTPLALLSQVACVSKMSAKPSNRLAVALFRTMLKWSRSNADVPFSLRTGDLAVLAPTLRRQRSNTNTSGASALAAPLFSTSASLLQHYAEMGAAAVPLIARAEYDACRTAAARSDEEQAEATAAALDRGLECVRLLHTVYHQQLTAMRDMRQDRSDKTGVKFAVGQTFIHKKYGYRGVVYGWDRQCQRDDDWLKAMNVTNPNQPFYYCLPDETDCTRLFGGVRITKYCAQDNIQAISDTRIVHRALDAHFVAYSPTLSRYIPVKKTQYEYPDQYEAEDAAPVGDDANLLAQPEVEPSPATRLRSGRSKGRGFVSVKA
;
A
#
# COMPACT_ATOMS: atom_id res chain seq x y z
N MET A 1 61.64 -10.96 -33.12
CA MET A 1 61.07 -11.47 -34.38
C MET A 1 59.65 -11.92 -34.03
N VAL A 2 58.53 -11.31 -34.45
CA VAL A 2 58.17 -10.52 -35.65
C VAL A 2 58.03 -11.36 -36.93
N ARG A 3 56.78 -11.76 -37.21
CA ARG A 3 56.02 -11.82 -38.49
C ARG A 3 54.61 -12.39 -38.14
N HIS A 4 53.45 -11.89 -38.60
CA HIS A 4 52.96 -11.52 -39.95
C HIS A 4 52.82 -12.77 -40.87
N SER A 5 51.68 -13.11 -41.48
CA SER A 5 50.39 -12.38 -41.68
C SER A 5 49.16 -13.31 -41.87
N ASN A 6 47.97 -12.69 -41.94
CA ASN A 6 46.70 -13.16 -42.56
C ASN A 6 46.86 -13.27 -44.12
N PRO A 7 45.89 -13.68 -44.99
CA PRO A 7 44.42 -13.82 -44.81
C PRO A 7 43.73 -15.03 -45.54
N GLU A 8 42.40 -14.92 -45.75
CA GLU A 8 41.45 -15.76 -46.54
C GLU A 8 41.01 -17.10 -45.87
N ALA A 9 39.73 -17.43 -45.61
CA ALA A 9 38.40 -17.25 -46.25
C ALA A 9 38.21 -18.14 -47.50
N VAL A 10 37.08 -18.81 -47.80
CA VAL A 10 35.67 -18.89 -47.30
C VAL A 10 35.27 -20.40 -47.32
N TRP A 11 34.35 -21.04 -46.59
CA TRP A 11 32.97 -20.79 -46.07
C TRP A 11 32.78 -21.54 -44.73
N SER A 12 31.91 -21.20 -43.77
CA SER A 12 30.44 -20.99 -43.68
C SER A 12 29.57 -22.26 -43.67
N LEU A 13 29.03 -22.60 -42.49
CA LEU A 13 27.83 -23.42 -42.30
C LEU A 13 27.06 -23.07 -41.00
N ASP A 14 27.08 -21.78 -40.61
CA ASP A 14 26.27 -21.23 -39.53
C ASP A 14 25.06 -20.50 -40.12
N SER A 15 23.89 -21.14 -40.09
CA SER A 15 22.68 -20.63 -40.75
C SER A 15 21.40 -20.84 -39.95
N LEU A 16 21.33 -20.26 -38.75
CA LEU A 16 20.06 -20.07 -38.03
C LEU A 16 19.96 -18.80 -37.14
N PHE A 17 21.02 -17.98 -37.02
CA PHE A 17 20.98 -16.67 -36.36
C PHE A 17 21.30 -15.52 -37.33
N GLY A 18 20.30 -15.09 -38.09
CA GLY A 18 20.40 -13.95 -39.00
C GLY A 18 20.42 -12.61 -38.25
N SER A 19 21.55 -11.90 -38.30
CA SER A 19 21.68 -10.56 -37.72
C SER A 19 20.91 -9.51 -38.52
N SER A 20 20.06 -8.73 -37.84
CA SER A 20 19.58 -7.44 -38.34
C SER A 20 19.75 -6.37 -37.25
N ARG A 21 20.74 -5.49 -37.44
CA ARG A 21 20.94 -4.30 -36.60
C ARG A 21 19.98 -3.18 -37.02
N SER A 22 18.68 -3.33 -36.71
CA SER A 22 17.73 -2.20 -36.81
C SER A 22 17.83 -1.30 -35.58
N THR A 23 18.03 0.00 -35.79
CA THR A 23 18.18 1.00 -34.72
C THR A 23 16.88 1.22 -33.91
N PRO A 24 16.97 1.64 -32.63
CA PRO A 24 15.80 1.90 -31.78
C PRO A 24 15.12 3.25 -32.12
N LEU A 25 14.70 3.43 -33.38
CA LEU A 25 13.99 4.62 -33.87
C LEU A 25 12.53 4.35 -34.27
N ALA A 26 12.12 3.08 -34.44
CA ALA A 26 10.76 2.73 -34.85
C ALA A 26 9.68 3.16 -33.84
N LEU A 27 9.92 2.96 -32.53
CA LEU A 27 8.96 3.29 -31.46
C LEU A 27 8.86 4.79 -31.14
N LEU A 28 9.75 5.64 -31.68
CA LEU A 28 9.62 7.10 -31.62
C LEU A 28 9.01 7.69 -32.90
N SER A 29 8.99 6.93 -34.01
CA SER A 29 8.49 7.38 -35.32
C SER A 29 6.98 7.63 -35.33
N GLN A 30 6.17 6.78 -34.70
CA GLN A 30 4.70 6.95 -34.67
C GLN A 30 4.21 8.14 -33.81
N VAL A 31 5.10 8.85 -33.12
CA VAL A 31 4.80 10.11 -32.40
C VAL A 31 5.22 11.34 -33.21
N ALA A 32 6.00 11.16 -34.30
CA ALA A 32 6.63 12.24 -35.06
C ALA A 32 5.80 12.77 -36.25
N CYS A 33 4.63 12.18 -36.56
CA CYS A 33 3.79 12.58 -37.68
C CYS A 33 2.43 13.17 -37.25
N VAL A 34 2.45 14.06 -36.25
CA VAL A 34 1.36 15.02 -36.02
C VAL A 34 1.74 16.33 -36.71
N SER A 35 0.93 16.75 -37.68
CA SER A 35 1.21 17.88 -38.59
C SER A 35 1.59 19.18 -37.89
N LYS A 36 2.38 20.02 -38.59
CA LYS A 36 2.58 21.45 -38.27
C LYS A 36 1.30 22.27 -38.49
N MET A 37 0.25 21.97 -37.74
CA MET A 37 -0.96 22.78 -37.63
C MET A 37 -0.83 23.71 -36.43
N SER A 38 -1.42 24.91 -36.51
CA SER A 38 -1.43 25.87 -35.39
C SER A 38 -2.35 25.36 -34.28
N ALA A 39 -1.82 24.54 -33.39
CA ALA A 39 -2.58 23.96 -32.28
C ALA A 39 -3.09 25.08 -31.35
N LYS A 40 -4.44 25.21 -31.25
CA LYS A 40 -5.15 26.09 -30.30
C LYS A 40 -4.46 26.00 -28.91
N PRO A 41 -4.23 27.10 -28.17
CA PRO A 41 -3.38 27.09 -26.97
C PRO A 41 -3.85 26.11 -25.88
N SER A 42 -5.16 25.84 -25.80
CA SER A 42 -5.76 24.77 -25.00
C SER A 42 -5.10 23.40 -25.21
N ASN A 43 -4.82 23.01 -26.46
CA ASN A 43 -4.15 21.72 -26.76
C ASN A 43 -2.72 21.67 -26.22
N ARG A 44 -2.01 22.80 -26.19
CA ARG A 44 -0.66 22.88 -25.60
C ARG A 44 -0.73 22.70 -24.07
N LEU A 45 -1.70 23.33 -23.42
CA LEU A 45 -1.93 23.19 -21.98
C LEU A 45 -2.36 21.75 -21.61
N ALA A 46 -3.28 21.13 -22.35
CA ALA A 46 -3.70 19.74 -22.13
C ALA A 46 -2.51 18.76 -22.23
N VAL A 47 -1.64 18.92 -23.22
CA VAL A 47 -0.41 18.11 -23.35
C VAL A 47 0.59 18.40 -22.22
N ALA A 48 0.68 19.63 -21.73
CA ALA A 48 1.54 19.97 -20.59
C ALA A 48 1.04 19.34 -19.29
N LEU A 49 -0.26 19.44 -18.98
CA LEU A 49 -0.91 18.82 -17.82
C LEU A 49 -0.72 17.30 -17.82
N PHE A 50 -1.01 16.65 -18.95
CA PHE A 50 -0.78 15.20 -19.13
C PHE A 50 0.69 14.80 -18.87
N ARG A 51 1.65 15.55 -19.40
CA ARG A 51 3.09 15.31 -19.17
C ARG A 51 3.50 15.50 -17.71
N THR A 52 2.93 16.50 -17.02
CA THR A 52 3.17 16.71 -15.59
C THR A 52 2.65 15.54 -14.75
N MET A 53 1.43 15.06 -15.03
CA MET A 53 0.85 13.88 -14.36
C MET A 53 1.68 12.61 -14.60
N LEU A 54 2.15 12.38 -15.84
CA LEU A 54 3.05 11.25 -16.14
C LEU A 54 4.40 11.36 -15.42
N LYS A 55 4.98 12.56 -15.33
CA LYS A 55 6.22 12.79 -14.58
C LYS A 55 6.02 12.52 -13.09
N TRP A 56 4.95 13.07 -12.51
CA TRP A 56 4.59 12.89 -11.10
C TRP A 56 4.37 11.41 -10.77
N SER A 57 3.64 10.67 -11.62
CA SER A 57 3.41 9.23 -11.45
C SER A 57 4.73 8.46 -11.39
N ARG A 58 5.63 8.68 -12.36
CA ARG A 58 6.94 8.01 -12.41
C ARG A 58 7.82 8.36 -11.21
N SER A 59 7.82 9.61 -10.76
CA SER A 59 8.61 10.08 -9.61
C SER A 59 8.06 9.62 -8.24
N ASN A 60 6.92 8.94 -8.19
CA ASN A 60 6.31 8.44 -6.95
C ASN A 60 5.82 6.98 -7.06
N ALA A 61 6.28 6.25 -8.08
CA ALA A 61 5.94 4.84 -8.29
C ALA A 61 6.64 3.88 -7.29
N ASP A 62 7.61 4.38 -6.52
CA ASP A 62 8.26 3.64 -5.43
C ASP A 62 7.37 3.54 -4.18
N VAL A 63 6.41 4.46 -3.99
CA VAL A 63 5.67 4.60 -2.74
C VAL A 63 4.33 3.84 -2.81
N PRO A 64 4.06 2.88 -1.92
CA PRO A 64 2.77 2.20 -1.83
C PRO A 64 1.77 3.02 -1.01
N PHE A 65 1.20 4.05 -1.65
CA PHE A 65 0.05 4.81 -1.16
C PHE A 65 -1.19 4.52 -2.01
N SER A 66 -2.37 4.86 -1.50
CA SER A 66 -3.64 4.79 -2.22
C SER A 66 -4.20 6.19 -2.50
N LEU A 67 -4.86 6.37 -3.65
CA LEU A 67 -5.64 7.57 -3.94
C LEU A 67 -6.97 7.52 -3.18
N ARG A 68 -7.45 8.65 -2.67
CA ARG A 68 -8.76 8.73 -2.01
C ARG A 68 -9.87 8.57 -3.06
N THR A 69 -10.83 7.69 -2.81
CA THR A 69 -11.96 7.43 -3.73
C THR A 69 -12.81 8.66 -4.02
N GLY A 70 -12.93 9.57 -3.04
CA GLY A 70 -13.56 10.89 -3.22
C GLY A 70 -12.81 11.79 -4.21
N ASP A 71 -11.47 11.81 -4.18
CA ASP A 71 -10.67 12.56 -5.15
C ASP A 71 -10.82 11.94 -6.54
N LEU A 72 -10.74 10.61 -6.65
CA LEU A 72 -10.89 9.91 -7.94
C LEU A 72 -12.20 10.25 -8.66
N ALA A 73 -13.29 10.46 -7.93
CA ALA A 73 -14.58 10.88 -8.49
C ALA A 73 -14.56 12.30 -9.09
N VAL A 74 -13.71 13.20 -8.57
CA VAL A 74 -13.48 14.56 -9.10
C VAL A 74 -12.47 14.55 -10.25
N LEU A 75 -11.41 13.74 -10.11
CA LEU A 75 -10.30 13.64 -11.05
C LEU A 75 -10.68 12.94 -12.36
N ALA A 76 -11.63 11.99 -12.33
CA ALA A 76 -11.92 11.09 -13.44
C ALA A 76 -13.42 10.80 -13.64
N PRO A 77 -14.29 11.82 -13.81
CA PRO A 77 -15.73 11.62 -14.01
C PRO A 77 -16.04 10.77 -15.25
N THR A 78 -15.14 10.73 -16.23
CA THR A 78 -15.26 9.88 -17.43
C THR A 78 -15.22 8.37 -17.13
N LEU A 79 -14.42 7.93 -16.14
CA LEU A 79 -14.36 6.52 -15.72
C LEU A 79 -15.69 6.02 -15.15
N ARG A 80 -16.47 6.91 -14.50
CA ARG A 80 -17.83 6.61 -14.05
C ARG A 80 -18.82 6.47 -15.22
N ARG A 81 -18.52 7.05 -16.39
CA ARG A 81 -19.43 7.14 -17.55
C ARG A 81 -19.18 6.05 -18.61
N GLN A 82 -17.98 5.47 -18.70
CA GLN A 82 -17.61 4.50 -19.74
C GLN A 82 -18.53 3.28 -19.84
N ARG A 83 -19.17 2.85 -18.74
CA ARG A 83 -20.10 1.69 -18.75
C ARG A 83 -21.48 1.97 -19.37
N SER A 84 -21.81 3.22 -19.73
CA SER A 84 -23.12 3.56 -20.33
C SER A 84 -23.21 3.34 -21.84
N ASN A 85 -22.06 3.27 -22.54
CA ASN A 85 -22.02 3.26 -24.01
C ASN A 85 -21.56 1.94 -24.64
N THR A 86 -21.28 0.89 -23.86
CA THR A 86 -20.82 -0.41 -24.38
C THR A 86 -21.94 -1.28 -25.00
N ASN A 87 -23.13 -0.73 -25.21
CA ASN A 87 -24.18 -1.35 -26.02
C ASN A 87 -23.97 -1.03 -27.50
N THR A 88 -22.90 -1.57 -28.09
CA THR A 88 -22.69 -1.55 -29.54
C THR A 88 -22.36 -2.95 -30.03
N SER A 89 -23.15 -3.44 -30.99
CA SER A 89 -23.14 -4.81 -31.48
C SER A 89 -21.84 -5.20 -32.21
N GLY A 90 -21.25 -6.34 -31.84
CA GLY A 90 -20.27 -7.03 -32.69
C GLY A 90 -19.12 -7.74 -31.95
N ALA A 91 -19.22 -9.07 -31.88
CA ALA A 91 -18.15 -10.08 -31.77
C ALA A 91 -16.94 -9.90 -30.80
N SER A 92 -16.65 -10.99 -30.07
CA SER A 92 -15.40 -11.31 -29.34
C SER A 92 -15.35 -10.98 -27.83
N ALA A 93 -16.27 -11.56 -27.07
CA ALA A 93 -16.26 -11.52 -25.60
C ALA A 93 -15.39 -12.64 -24.97
N LEU A 94 -14.08 -12.39 -24.83
CA LEU A 94 -13.19 -13.14 -23.93
C LEU A 94 -12.23 -12.16 -23.21
N ALA A 95 -11.88 -12.48 -21.96
CA ALA A 95 -10.91 -11.73 -21.11
C ALA A 95 -11.30 -10.30 -20.69
N ALA A 96 -12.49 -10.12 -20.10
CA ALA A 96 -12.77 -9.03 -19.16
C ALA A 96 -13.35 -9.60 -17.84
N PRO A 97 -12.82 -9.24 -16.65
CA PRO A 97 -13.23 -9.86 -15.38
C PRO A 97 -14.66 -9.44 -14.98
N LEU A 98 -15.44 -10.42 -14.51
CA LEU A 98 -16.88 -10.28 -14.24
C LEU A 98 -17.23 -9.56 -12.92
N PHE A 99 -16.50 -8.48 -12.58
CA PHE A 99 -16.76 -7.66 -11.40
C PHE A 99 -16.70 -6.16 -11.74
N SER A 100 -17.86 -5.50 -11.82
CA SER A 100 -17.88 -4.03 -11.84
C SER A 100 -19.22 -3.46 -11.36
N THR A 101 -19.24 -2.97 -10.12
CA THR A 101 -20.01 -1.75 -9.81
C THR A 101 -19.07 -0.56 -10.02
N SER A 102 -19.60 0.66 -10.18
CA SER A 102 -18.72 1.84 -10.27
C SER A 102 -17.89 2.05 -9.00
N ALA A 103 -18.33 1.52 -7.86
CA ALA A 103 -17.58 1.53 -6.60
C ALA A 103 -16.36 0.59 -6.66
N SER A 104 -16.51 -0.66 -7.14
CA SER A 104 -15.38 -1.60 -7.20
C SER A 104 -14.30 -1.17 -8.20
N LEU A 105 -14.69 -0.49 -9.29
CA LEU A 105 -13.74 0.11 -10.23
C LEU A 105 -12.97 1.29 -9.60
N LEU A 106 -13.64 2.20 -8.89
CA LEU A 106 -12.97 3.30 -8.19
C LEU A 106 -12.06 2.80 -7.06
N GLN A 107 -12.44 1.72 -6.37
CA GLN A 107 -11.61 1.05 -5.35
C GLN A 107 -10.33 0.47 -5.96
N HIS A 108 -10.42 -0.20 -7.12
CA HIS A 108 -9.23 -0.69 -7.83
C HIS A 108 -8.26 0.44 -8.23
N TYR A 109 -8.78 1.56 -8.77
CA TYR A 109 -7.96 2.73 -9.06
C TYR A 109 -7.39 3.41 -7.81
N ALA A 110 -8.06 3.31 -6.65
CA ALA A 110 -7.52 3.79 -5.37
C ALA A 110 -6.29 2.98 -4.94
N GLU A 111 -6.39 1.65 -5.01
CA GLU A 111 -5.34 0.69 -4.65
C GLU A 111 -4.12 0.76 -5.58
N MET A 112 -4.30 1.15 -6.85
CA MET A 112 -3.21 1.37 -7.80
C MET A 112 -2.31 2.58 -7.51
N GLY A 113 -2.73 3.52 -6.65
CA GLY A 113 -1.90 4.68 -6.25
C GLY A 113 -1.35 5.48 -7.44
N ALA A 114 -0.02 5.66 -7.49
CA ALA A 114 0.65 6.37 -8.59
C ALA A 114 0.40 5.75 -9.98
N ALA A 115 0.10 4.45 -10.08
CA ALA A 115 -0.15 3.78 -11.36
C ALA A 115 -1.54 4.08 -11.96
N ALA A 116 -2.49 4.59 -11.15
CA ALA A 116 -3.78 5.08 -11.66
C ALA A 116 -3.66 6.44 -12.37
N VAL A 117 -2.74 7.30 -11.94
CA VAL A 117 -2.60 8.68 -12.45
C VAL A 117 -2.41 8.74 -13.98
N PRO A 118 -1.55 7.92 -14.63
CA PRO A 118 -1.45 7.85 -16.09
C PRO A 118 -2.75 7.48 -16.80
N LEU A 119 -3.56 6.60 -16.20
CA LEU A 119 -4.81 6.09 -16.79
C LEU A 119 -5.92 7.16 -16.70
N ILE A 120 -6.02 7.83 -15.55
CA ILE A 120 -6.87 9.00 -15.33
C ILE A 120 -6.51 10.14 -16.30
N ALA A 121 -5.23 10.50 -16.34
CA ALA A 121 -4.71 11.55 -17.21
C ALA A 121 -4.98 11.25 -18.69
N ARG A 122 -4.91 9.96 -19.09
CA ARG A 122 -5.22 9.52 -20.46
C ARG A 122 -6.71 9.60 -20.77
N ALA A 123 -7.57 9.18 -19.85
CA ALA A 123 -9.03 9.21 -20.03
C ALA A 123 -9.56 10.65 -20.21
N GLU A 124 -9.13 11.59 -19.35
CA GLU A 124 -9.54 12.99 -19.47
C GLU A 124 -8.90 13.70 -20.69
N TYR A 125 -7.67 13.32 -21.09
CA TYR A 125 -7.04 13.82 -22.32
C TYR A 125 -7.80 13.38 -23.58
N ASP A 126 -8.20 12.10 -23.67
CA ASP A 126 -9.02 11.62 -24.79
C ASP A 126 -10.46 12.14 -24.74
N ALA A 127 -11.02 12.42 -23.57
CA ALA A 127 -12.30 13.12 -23.44
C ALA A 127 -12.24 14.56 -23.97
N CYS A 128 -11.18 15.30 -23.62
CA CYS A 128 -10.91 16.64 -24.18
C CYS A 128 -10.72 16.60 -25.70
N ARG A 129 -10.02 15.57 -26.22
CA ARG A 129 -9.79 15.36 -27.66
C ARG A 129 -11.06 14.95 -28.43
N THR A 130 -11.98 14.22 -27.81
CA THR A 130 -13.25 13.79 -28.45
C THR A 130 -14.35 14.84 -28.35
N ALA A 131 -14.34 15.69 -27.32
CA ALA A 131 -15.17 16.89 -27.26
C ALA A 131 -14.85 17.88 -28.39
N ALA A 132 -13.65 17.80 -28.98
CA ALA A 132 -13.21 18.68 -30.06
C ALA A 132 -13.87 18.46 -31.44
N ALA A 133 -14.93 17.64 -31.51
CA ALA A 133 -15.73 17.37 -32.72
C ALA A 133 -17.19 17.87 -32.62
N ARG A 134 -17.49 18.77 -31.68
CA ARG A 134 -18.80 19.43 -31.49
C ARG A 134 -18.80 20.86 -32.05
N SER A 135 -19.90 21.58 -31.92
CA SER A 135 -19.99 23.02 -32.25
C SER A 135 -18.98 23.84 -31.43
N ASP A 136 -18.47 24.95 -31.97
CA ASP A 136 -17.35 25.70 -31.36
C ASP A 136 -17.61 26.15 -29.90
N GLU A 137 -18.86 26.45 -29.54
CA GLU A 137 -19.24 26.90 -28.19
C GLU A 137 -19.27 25.74 -27.17
N GLU A 138 -19.95 24.62 -27.50
CA GLU A 138 -19.96 23.41 -26.66
C GLU A 138 -18.54 22.78 -26.58
N GLN A 139 -17.77 22.85 -27.68
CA GLN A 139 -16.35 22.50 -27.71
C GLN A 139 -15.55 23.36 -26.72
N ALA A 140 -15.77 24.68 -26.68
CA ALA A 140 -15.04 25.58 -25.80
C ALA A 140 -15.31 25.30 -24.32
N GLU A 141 -16.57 25.17 -23.91
CA GLU A 141 -16.95 24.86 -22.53
C GLU A 141 -16.42 23.48 -22.09
N ALA A 142 -16.63 22.44 -22.90
CA ALA A 142 -16.15 21.09 -22.59
C ALA A 142 -14.61 21.01 -22.50
N THR A 143 -13.90 21.82 -23.31
CA THR A 143 -12.44 21.94 -23.26
C THR A 143 -11.98 22.66 -22.00
N ALA A 144 -12.63 23.77 -21.63
CA ALA A 144 -12.32 24.53 -20.42
C ALA A 144 -12.49 23.65 -19.16
N ALA A 145 -13.66 23.03 -19.00
CA ALA A 145 -13.95 22.16 -17.86
C ALA A 145 -12.97 20.95 -17.76
N ALA A 146 -12.46 20.44 -18.89
CA ALA A 146 -11.43 19.39 -18.88
C ALA A 146 -10.04 19.91 -18.47
N LEU A 147 -9.69 21.14 -18.86
CA LEU A 147 -8.45 21.79 -18.42
C LEU A 147 -8.50 22.12 -16.92
N ASP A 148 -9.65 22.58 -16.40
CA ASP A 148 -9.84 22.87 -14.98
C ASP A 148 -9.70 21.61 -14.10
N ARG A 149 -10.31 20.48 -14.51
CA ARG A 149 -10.08 19.17 -13.86
C ARG A 149 -8.62 18.76 -13.93
N GLY A 150 -7.94 19.04 -15.04
CA GLY A 150 -6.52 18.76 -15.22
C GLY A 150 -5.63 19.61 -14.30
N LEU A 151 -5.97 20.89 -14.11
CA LEU A 151 -5.29 21.80 -13.18
C LEU A 151 -5.52 21.39 -11.73
N GLU A 152 -6.76 21.08 -11.34
CA GLU A 152 -7.12 20.60 -10.01
C GLU A 152 -6.44 19.26 -9.70
N CYS A 153 -6.32 18.37 -10.69
CA CYS A 153 -5.53 17.15 -10.57
C CYS A 153 -4.06 17.45 -10.26
N VAL A 154 -3.39 18.30 -11.05
CA VAL A 154 -2.00 18.70 -10.76
C VAL A 154 -1.89 19.36 -9.38
N ARG A 155 -2.86 20.18 -8.98
CA ARG A 155 -2.90 20.82 -7.65
C ARG A 155 -2.97 19.79 -6.52
N LEU A 156 -3.89 18.82 -6.59
CA LEU A 156 -4.04 17.76 -5.57
C LEU A 156 -2.79 16.87 -5.49
N LEU A 157 -2.22 16.49 -6.65
CA LEU A 157 -0.99 15.69 -6.73
C LEU A 157 0.22 16.43 -6.11
N HIS A 158 0.36 17.73 -6.35
CA HIS A 158 1.48 18.55 -5.85
C HIS A 158 1.26 19.15 -4.45
N THR A 159 0.08 19.01 -3.85
CA THR A 159 -0.21 19.46 -2.47
C THR A 159 -0.46 18.28 -1.54
N VAL A 160 -1.71 17.78 -1.50
CA VAL A 160 -2.16 16.73 -0.57
C VAL A 160 -1.32 15.46 -0.70
N TYR A 161 -1.19 14.93 -1.92
CA TYR A 161 -0.42 13.70 -2.13
C TYR A 161 1.09 13.93 -1.98
N HIS A 162 1.61 15.09 -2.38
CA HIS A 162 3.02 15.41 -2.16
C HIS A 162 3.37 15.43 -0.66
N GLN A 163 2.56 16.07 0.18
CA GLN A 163 2.74 16.06 1.64
C GLN A 163 2.70 14.65 2.23
N GLN A 164 1.71 13.84 1.82
CA GLN A 164 1.62 12.43 2.24
C GLN A 164 2.85 11.61 1.84
N LEU A 165 3.32 11.77 0.59
CA LEU A 165 4.45 11.04 0.03
C LEU A 165 5.78 11.44 0.69
N THR A 166 5.97 12.73 0.98
CA THR A 166 7.13 13.23 1.73
C THR A 166 7.14 12.65 3.14
N ALA A 167 6.01 12.72 3.88
CA ALA A 167 5.92 12.11 5.21
C ALA A 167 6.19 10.59 5.20
N MET A 168 5.74 9.85 4.19
CA MET A 168 6.06 8.42 4.04
C MET A 168 7.56 8.16 3.76
N ARG A 169 8.22 9.04 2.99
CA ARG A 169 9.67 8.99 2.73
C ARG A 169 10.48 9.34 3.97
N ASP A 170 10.08 10.37 4.72
CA ASP A 170 10.73 10.78 5.95
C ASP A 170 10.64 9.68 7.03
N MET A 171 9.46 9.06 7.22
CA MET A 171 9.28 7.92 8.11
C MET A 171 10.14 6.71 7.69
N ARG A 172 10.21 6.40 6.39
CA ARG A 172 11.09 5.34 5.88
C ARG A 172 12.57 5.66 6.10
N GLN A 173 12.96 6.92 5.98
CA GLN A 173 14.34 7.36 6.17
C GLN A 173 14.77 7.26 7.63
N ASP A 174 13.92 7.67 8.58
CA ASP A 174 14.14 7.46 10.02
C ASP A 174 14.26 5.96 10.35
N ARG A 175 13.28 5.16 9.91
CA ARG A 175 13.20 3.72 10.18
C ARG A 175 14.17 2.86 9.35
N SER A 176 14.99 3.49 8.51
CA SER A 176 16.13 2.82 7.85
C SER A 176 17.27 2.57 8.85
N ASP A 177 17.40 3.41 9.89
CA ASP A 177 18.26 3.12 11.03
C ASP A 177 17.57 2.14 11.99
N LYS A 178 18.15 0.96 12.13
CA LYS A 178 17.70 -0.10 13.06
C LYS A 178 18.58 -0.21 14.30
N THR A 179 19.41 0.78 14.60
CA THR A 179 20.34 0.74 15.74
C THR A 179 19.62 0.35 17.04
N GLY A 180 20.03 -0.78 17.62
CA GLY A 180 19.46 -1.33 18.85
C GLY A 180 18.19 -2.18 18.68
N VAL A 181 17.51 -2.13 17.54
CA VAL A 181 16.25 -2.86 17.24
C VAL A 181 16.55 -4.33 16.95
N LYS A 182 16.06 -5.24 17.81
CA LYS A 182 16.33 -6.69 17.74
C LYS A 182 15.27 -7.50 16.99
N PHE A 183 14.05 -6.97 16.81
CA PHE A 183 12.92 -7.74 16.26
C PHE A 183 12.33 -7.03 15.04
N ALA A 184 12.18 -7.77 13.94
CA ALA A 184 11.60 -7.25 12.71
C ALA A 184 10.06 -7.15 12.79
N VAL A 185 9.45 -6.36 11.90
CA VAL A 185 8.00 -6.41 11.72
C VAL A 185 7.61 -7.78 11.16
N GLY A 186 6.51 -8.33 11.70
CA GLY A 186 6.09 -9.70 11.48
C GLY A 186 6.66 -10.71 12.48
N GLN A 187 7.61 -10.33 13.35
CA GLN A 187 8.18 -11.25 14.33
C GLN A 187 7.14 -11.71 15.35
N THR A 188 6.95 -13.02 15.43
CA THR A 188 6.16 -13.69 16.48
C THR A 188 6.98 -13.82 17.75
N PHE A 189 6.34 -13.60 18.91
CA PHE A 189 7.01 -13.56 20.21
C PHE A 189 6.12 -14.04 21.36
N ILE A 190 6.75 -14.34 22.50
CA ILE A 190 6.09 -14.49 23.81
C ILE A 190 6.56 -13.39 24.77
N HIS A 191 5.64 -12.81 25.55
CA HIS A 191 5.93 -11.73 26.48
C HIS A 191 6.44 -12.25 27.83
N LYS A 192 7.75 -12.15 28.10
CA LYS A 192 8.44 -12.79 29.24
C LYS A 192 7.74 -12.63 30.59
N LYS A 193 7.23 -11.43 30.92
CA LYS A 193 6.54 -11.14 32.19
C LYS A 193 5.11 -11.72 32.31
N TYR A 194 4.45 -12.01 31.19
CA TYR A 194 2.99 -12.25 31.16
C TYR A 194 2.55 -13.51 30.39
N GLY A 195 3.43 -14.17 29.64
CA GLY A 195 3.17 -15.47 29.01
C GLY A 195 2.18 -15.50 27.84
N TYR A 196 1.75 -14.34 27.33
CA TYR A 196 0.93 -14.28 26.10
C TYR A 196 1.83 -14.24 24.85
N ARG A 197 1.39 -14.89 23.77
CA ARG A 197 2.00 -14.80 22.44
C ARG A 197 1.51 -13.55 21.70
N GLY A 198 2.23 -13.10 20.69
CA GLY A 198 1.79 -12.03 19.80
C GLY A 198 2.71 -11.83 18.59
N VAL A 199 2.39 -10.85 17.75
CA VAL A 199 3.20 -10.44 16.60
C VAL A 199 3.51 -8.94 16.64
N VAL A 200 4.73 -8.57 16.26
CA VAL A 200 5.17 -7.17 16.07
C VAL A 200 4.62 -6.62 14.76
N TYR A 201 3.86 -5.52 14.80
CA TYR A 201 3.36 -4.81 13.60
C TYR A 201 4.06 -3.46 13.33
N GLY A 202 4.94 -3.02 14.24
CA GLY A 202 5.77 -1.82 14.11
C GLY A 202 6.71 -1.64 15.30
N TRP A 203 7.64 -0.70 15.22
CA TRP A 203 8.55 -0.34 16.31
C TRP A 203 8.90 1.16 16.31
N ASP A 204 9.40 1.62 17.46
CA ASP A 204 10.05 2.92 17.68
C ASP A 204 11.41 2.68 18.37
N ARG A 205 12.46 3.45 18.03
CA ARG A 205 13.81 3.29 18.62
C ARG A 205 13.88 3.62 20.13
N GLN A 206 12.92 4.40 20.63
CA GLN A 206 12.75 4.78 22.02
C GLN A 206 11.25 4.92 22.35
N CYS A 207 10.90 5.02 23.63
CA CYS A 207 9.51 5.12 24.07
C CYS A 207 8.81 6.41 23.58
N GLN A 208 7.80 6.29 22.70
CA GLN A 208 6.91 7.40 22.30
C GLN A 208 5.70 7.56 23.24
N ARG A 209 5.91 7.47 24.55
CA ARG A 209 4.87 7.66 25.59
C ARG A 209 5.37 8.57 26.70
N ASP A 210 4.42 9.24 27.32
CA ASP A 210 4.59 10.26 28.35
C ASP A 210 5.03 9.67 29.70
N ASP A 211 5.58 10.53 30.56
CA ASP A 211 6.13 10.16 31.87
C ASP A 211 5.10 9.47 32.78
N ASP A 212 3.82 9.82 32.67
CA ASP A 212 2.77 9.20 33.50
C ASP A 212 2.42 7.80 33.01
N TRP A 213 2.47 7.53 31.71
CA TRP A 213 2.41 6.16 31.17
C TRP A 213 3.66 5.36 31.53
N LEU A 214 4.85 5.96 31.45
CA LEU A 214 6.12 5.33 31.85
C LEU A 214 6.10 4.90 33.33
N LYS A 215 5.62 5.77 34.22
CA LYS A 215 5.38 5.46 35.65
C LYS A 215 4.34 4.34 35.80
N ALA A 216 3.17 4.47 35.17
CA ALA A 216 2.06 3.52 35.31
C ALA A 216 2.39 2.11 34.79
N MET A 217 3.22 2.00 33.76
CA MET A 217 3.72 0.72 33.21
C MET A 217 5.04 0.27 33.85
N ASN A 218 5.57 1.06 34.79
CA ASN A 218 6.76 0.78 35.59
C ASN A 218 8.04 0.58 34.73
N VAL A 219 8.19 1.38 33.67
CA VAL A 219 9.27 1.29 32.68
C VAL A 219 10.60 1.79 33.27
N THR A 220 11.61 0.92 33.31
CA THR A 220 12.94 1.22 33.90
C THR A 220 13.89 1.93 32.93
N ASN A 221 13.74 1.70 31.62
CA ASN A 221 14.59 2.30 30.59
C ASN A 221 13.72 2.69 29.38
N PRO A 222 13.41 3.98 29.17
CA PRO A 222 12.63 4.45 28.02
C PRO A 222 13.45 4.53 26.72
N ASN A 223 14.79 4.48 26.80
CA ASN A 223 15.71 4.67 25.66
C ASN A 223 16.02 3.35 24.93
N GLN A 224 15.39 2.24 25.32
CA GLN A 224 15.39 1.01 24.53
C GLN A 224 14.30 1.05 23.45
N PRO A 225 14.40 0.25 22.38
CA PRO A 225 13.30 0.11 21.43
C PRO A 225 12.00 -0.40 22.04
N PHE A 226 10.89 0.09 21.52
CA PHE A 226 9.55 -0.37 21.86
C PHE A 226 8.82 -0.86 20.60
N TYR A 227 7.91 -1.79 20.81
CA TYR A 227 7.24 -2.51 19.75
C TYR A 227 5.72 -2.37 19.85
N TYR A 228 5.09 -2.05 18.73
CA TYR A 228 3.66 -2.15 18.54
C TYR A 228 3.32 -3.60 18.24
N CYS A 229 2.48 -4.21 19.09
CA CYS A 229 2.20 -5.64 19.02
C CYS A 229 0.69 -5.93 18.97
N LEU A 230 0.29 -6.89 18.14
CA LEU A 230 -1.02 -7.55 18.24
C LEU A 230 -0.84 -8.75 19.17
N PRO A 231 -1.47 -8.78 20.36
CA PRO A 231 -1.40 -9.93 21.25
C PRO A 231 -2.40 -11.00 20.80
N ASP A 232 -2.11 -12.28 21.02
CA ASP A 232 -3.05 -13.36 20.73
C ASP A 232 -4.33 -13.22 21.58
N GLU A 233 -5.51 -13.26 20.94
CA GLU A 233 -6.80 -13.04 21.61
C GLU A 233 -7.21 -14.22 22.49
N THR A 234 -6.78 -15.44 22.16
CA THR A 234 -7.04 -16.64 22.97
C THR A 234 -6.20 -16.60 24.25
N ASP A 235 -4.92 -16.22 24.15
CA ASP A 235 -4.05 -16.00 25.30
C ASP A 235 -4.54 -14.83 26.16
N CYS A 236 -5.01 -13.73 25.54
CA CYS A 236 -5.57 -12.62 26.29
C CYS A 236 -6.86 -12.99 27.04
N THR A 237 -7.73 -13.81 26.43
CA THR A 237 -8.95 -14.29 27.08
C THR A 237 -8.63 -15.21 28.25
N ARG A 238 -7.71 -16.17 28.04
CA ARG A 238 -7.21 -17.12 29.04
C ARG A 238 -6.51 -16.44 30.22
N LEU A 239 -5.60 -15.49 29.96
CA LEU A 239 -4.71 -14.87 30.95
C LEU A 239 -5.26 -13.56 31.57
N PHE A 240 -6.02 -12.78 30.80
CA PHE A 240 -6.50 -11.45 31.22
C PHE A 240 -8.04 -11.30 31.23
N GLY A 241 -8.78 -12.38 30.97
CA GLY A 241 -10.24 -12.41 31.09
C GLY A 241 -10.96 -11.67 29.96
N GLY A 242 -10.28 -11.46 28.82
CA GLY A 242 -10.89 -10.97 27.60
C GLY A 242 -9.87 -10.44 26.60
N VAL A 243 -10.36 -10.11 25.41
CA VAL A 243 -9.63 -9.57 24.26
C VAL A 243 -8.79 -8.34 24.61
N ARG A 244 -7.66 -8.14 23.91
CA ARG A 244 -6.88 -6.89 23.90
C ARG A 244 -6.52 -6.56 22.45
N ILE A 245 -6.84 -5.36 21.98
CA ILE A 245 -6.70 -5.00 20.56
C ILE A 245 -5.24 -4.74 20.17
N THR A 246 -4.49 -4.01 21.00
CA THR A 246 -3.06 -3.76 20.77
C THR A 246 -2.28 -3.76 22.09
N LYS A 247 -0.95 -3.85 21.97
CA LYS A 247 0.02 -3.66 23.05
C LYS A 247 1.19 -2.81 22.56
N TYR A 248 1.86 -2.16 23.50
CA TYR A 248 3.10 -1.43 23.29
C TYR A 248 4.12 -1.97 24.30
N CYS A 249 5.20 -2.59 23.81
CA CYS A 249 6.05 -3.48 24.58
C CYS A 249 7.53 -3.09 24.47
N ALA A 250 8.20 -2.93 25.62
CA ALA A 250 9.64 -2.70 25.67
C ALA A 250 10.40 -3.95 25.17
N GLN A 251 11.49 -3.74 24.42
CA GLN A 251 12.34 -4.79 23.86
C GLN A 251 12.72 -5.91 24.84
N ASP A 252 13.07 -5.55 26.08
CA ASP A 252 13.54 -6.52 27.07
C ASP A 252 12.43 -7.48 27.54
N ASN A 253 11.15 -7.12 27.37
CA ASN A 253 10.02 -8.01 27.65
C ASN A 253 9.72 -9.03 26.53
N ILE A 254 10.33 -8.87 25.35
CA ILE A 254 10.05 -9.69 24.17
C ILE A 254 11.06 -10.85 24.06
N GLN A 255 10.54 -12.04 23.78
CA GLN A 255 11.30 -13.24 23.40
C GLN A 255 10.70 -13.77 22.09
N ALA A 256 11.48 -13.77 21.01
CA ALA A 256 11.04 -14.30 19.73
C ALA A 256 10.69 -15.80 19.84
N ILE A 257 9.68 -16.24 19.09
CA ILE A 257 9.28 -17.64 18.94
C ILE A 257 9.12 -17.96 17.45
N SER A 258 9.55 -19.16 17.05
CA SER A 258 9.45 -19.69 15.70
C SER A 258 8.16 -20.50 15.50
N ASP A 259 7.79 -20.73 14.24
CA ASP A 259 6.73 -21.66 13.80
C ASP A 259 5.45 -21.62 14.68
N THR A 260 4.94 -20.41 14.90
CA THR A 260 3.79 -20.14 15.77
C THR A 260 2.93 -19.06 15.14
N ARG A 261 1.74 -19.43 14.68
CA ARG A 261 0.71 -18.49 14.22
C ARG A 261 -0.03 -17.88 15.41
N ILE A 262 -0.57 -16.68 15.21
CA ILE A 262 -1.24 -15.85 16.22
C ILE A 262 -2.71 -15.70 15.84
N VAL A 263 -3.62 -15.76 16.80
CA VAL A 263 -5.05 -15.49 16.57
C VAL A 263 -5.38 -14.06 16.96
N HIS A 264 -5.71 -13.19 15.98
CA HIS A 264 -6.12 -11.80 16.26
C HIS A 264 -6.86 -11.14 15.08
N ARG A 265 -7.98 -10.47 15.39
CA ARG A 265 -8.94 -9.90 14.42
C ARG A 265 -8.44 -8.78 13.50
N ALA A 266 -7.20 -8.31 13.68
CA ALA A 266 -6.61 -7.23 12.88
C ALA A 266 -5.33 -7.67 12.15
N LEU A 267 -5.05 -8.98 12.09
CA LEU A 267 -3.90 -9.49 11.33
C LEU A 267 -4.03 -9.20 9.84
N ASP A 268 -5.23 -9.27 9.28
CA ASP A 268 -5.56 -8.92 7.89
C ASP A 268 -5.29 -7.45 7.54
N ALA A 269 -5.51 -6.53 8.48
CA ALA A 269 -5.24 -5.11 8.33
C ALA A 269 -3.74 -4.76 8.32
N HIS A 270 -2.89 -5.66 8.83
CA HIS A 270 -1.44 -5.43 8.99
C HIS A 270 -0.56 -6.38 8.16
N PHE A 271 -1.04 -7.58 7.83
CA PHE A 271 -0.28 -8.67 7.21
C PHE A 271 -1.07 -9.37 6.11
N VAL A 272 -0.36 -9.88 5.10
CA VAL A 272 -0.92 -10.57 3.94
C VAL A 272 -0.77 -12.09 4.08
N ALA A 273 0.35 -12.54 4.66
CA ALA A 273 0.72 -13.95 4.78
C ALA A 273 1.59 -14.22 6.01
N TYR A 274 1.85 -15.49 6.28
CA TYR A 274 2.82 -16.02 7.24
C TYR A 274 3.82 -16.92 6.50
N SER A 275 5.12 -16.75 6.77
CA SER A 275 6.19 -17.64 6.31
C SER A 275 6.74 -18.42 7.52
N PRO A 276 6.58 -19.76 7.55
CA PRO A 276 7.27 -20.63 8.51
C PRO A 276 8.80 -20.49 8.46
N THR A 277 9.38 -20.42 7.25
CA THR A 277 10.83 -20.32 7.02
C THR A 277 11.43 -19.04 7.59
N LEU A 278 10.77 -17.89 7.41
CA LEU A 278 11.15 -16.65 8.09
C LEU A 278 10.66 -16.59 9.54
N SER A 279 9.79 -17.53 9.95
CA SER A 279 9.03 -17.52 11.22
C SER A 279 8.41 -16.15 11.51
N ARG A 280 7.83 -15.54 10.46
CA ARG A 280 7.37 -14.15 10.45
C ARG A 280 6.10 -14.00 9.60
N TYR A 281 5.23 -13.10 10.02
CA TYR A 281 4.19 -12.56 9.16
C TYR A 281 4.78 -11.58 8.13
N ILE A 282 4.25 -11.61 6.91
CA ILE A 282 4.61 -10.70 5.81
C ILE A 282 3.65 -9.50 5.88
N PRO A 283 4.10 -8.29 6.24
CA PRO A 283 3.24 -7.14 6.41
C PRO A 283 2.74 -6.59 5.07
N VAL A 284 1.69 -5.78 5.09
CA VAL A 284 1.15 -5.09 3.90
C VAL A 284 2.21 -4.16 3.28
N LYS A 285 2.15 -3.95 1.95
CA LYS A 285 3.15 -3.16 1.19
C LYS A 285 3.47 -1.79 1.80
N LYS A 286 2.46 -1.09 2.34
CA LYS A 286 2.65 0.19 3.07
C LYS A 286 3.62 0.03 4.24
N THR A 287 3.40 -0.96 5.09
CA THR A 287 4.24 -1.27 6.25
C THR A 287 5.62 -1.80 5.85
N GLN A 288 5.73 -2.55 4.73
CA GLN A 288 7.03 -2.94 4.16
C GLN A 288 7.88 -1.73 3.73
N TYR A 289 7.25 -0.67 3.18
CA TYR A 289 7.93 0.57 2.83
C TYR A 289 8.29 1.40 4.06
N GLU A 290 7.37 1.52 5.02
CA GLU A 290 7.60 2.23 6.28
C GLU A 290 8.69 1.59 7.16
N TYR A 291 8.81 0.26 7.15
CA TYR A 291 9.79 -0.50 7.92
C TYR A 291 10.59 -1.42 6.97
N PRO A 292 11.64 -0.91 6.29
CA PRO A 292 12.36 -1.66 5.27
C PRO A 292 13.11 -2.86 5.85
N ASP A 293 12.73 -4.08 5.48
CA ASP A 293 13.29 -5.36 5.94
C ASP A 293 13.25 -6.39 4.80
N GLN A 294 13.77 -7.60 5.04
CA GLN A 294 13.57 -8.74 4.14
C GLN A 294 12.18 -9.33 4.44
N TYR A 295 11.34 -9.42 3.40
CA TYR A 295 9.95 -9.89 3.48
C TYR A 295 9.59 -10.90 2.38
N GLU A 296 10.57 -11.27 1.54
CA GLU A 296 10.38 -12.20 0.43
C GLU A 296 10.48 -13.63 0.96
N ALA A 297 9.47 -14.46 0.69
CA ALA A 297 9.42 -15.86 1.06
C ALA A 297 8.54 -16.66 0.09
N GLU A 298 8.99 -17.85 -0.29
CA GLU A 298 8.29 -18.73 -1.23
C GLU A 298 7.20 -19.58 -0.56
N ASP A 299 7.30 -19.79 0.75
CA ASP A 299 6.39 -20.60 1.58
C ASP A 299 5.23 -19.78 2.22
N ALA A 300 4.97 -18.58 1.68
CA ALA A 300 4.06 -17.60 2.25
C ALA A 300 2.57 -18.02 2.15
N ALA A 301 2.05 -18.65 3.20
CA ALA A 301 0.63 -18.98 3.33
C ALA A 301 -0.20 -17.76 3.79
N PRO A 302 -1.40 -17.49 3.24
CA PRO A 302 -2.21 -16.33 3.61
C PRO A 302 -2.57 -16.31 5.10
N VAL A 303 -2.86 -15.12 5.66
CA VAL A 303 -3.30 -14.96 7.07
C VAL A 303 -4.55 -15.80 7.36
N GLY A 304 -5.58 -15.68 6.51
CA GLY A 304 -6.77 -16.55 6.53
C GLY A 304 -7.40 -16.68 7.91
N ASP A 305 -7.47 -17.92 8.41
CA ASP A 305 -8.17 -18.27 9.65
C ASP A 305 -7.53 -17.70 10.93
N ASP A 306 -6.29 -17.20 10.87
CA ASP A 306 -5.65 -16.47 11.98
C ASP A 306 -6.44 -15.21 12.39
N ALA A 307 -7.03 -14.52 11.41
CA ALA A 307 -7.86 -13.33 11.64
C ALA A 307 -9.33 -13.70 11.92
N ASN A 308 -9.77 -14.89 11.47
CA ASN A 308 -11.14 -15.36 11.60
C ASN A 308 -11.38 -15.99 12.98
N LEU A 309 -11.76 -15.16 13.95
CA LEU A 309 -12.10 -15.64 15.31
C LEU A 309 -13.20 -16.72 15.35
N LEU A 310 -14.03 -16.85 14.31
CA LEU A 310 -15.09 -17.88 14.23
C LEU A 310 -14.57 -19.25 13.74
N ALA A 311 -13.36 -19.32 13.18
CA ALA A 311 -12.69 -20.58 12.86
C ALA A 311 -11.96 -21.19 14.07
N GLN A 312 -11.89 -20.47 15.19
CA GLN A 312 -11.08 -20.80 16.36
C GLN A 312 -11.97 -21.40 17.47
N PRO A 313 -11.48 -22.39 18.24
CA PRO A 313 -12.25 -22.97 19.33
C PRO A 313 -12.50 -21.95 20.46
N GLU A 314 -13.68 -21.98 21.08
CA GLU A 314 -13.99 -21.09 22.21
C GLU A 314 -13.07 -21.38 23.41
N VAL A 315 -12.32 -20.36 23.84
CA VAL A 315 -11.37 -20.47 24.95
C VAL A 315 -11.95 -19.89 26.23
N GLU A 316 -12.45 -20.78 27.09
CA GLU A 316 -12.94 -20.46 28.43
C GLU A 316 -11.88 -19.72 29.28
N PRO A 317 -12.23 -18.64 29.99
CA PRO A 317 -11.29 -17.88 30.80
C PRO A 317 -10.84 -18.68 32.04
N SER A 318 -9.57 -18.57 32.42
CA SER A 318 -9.00 -19.30 33.56
C SER A 318 -9.80 -19.07 34.85
N PRO A 319 -10.01 -20.10 35.71
CA PRO A 319 -10.73 -19.97 36.98
C PRO A 319 -10.19 -18.86 37.89
N ALA A 320 -8.86 -18.66 37.88
CA ALA A 320 -8.20 -17.59 38.63
C ALA A 320 -8.69 -16.17 38.21
N THR A 321 -9.11 -16.01 36.96
CA THR A 321 -9.56 -14.73 36.41
C THR A 321 -11.03 -14.45 36.74
N ARG A 322 -11.88 -15.48 36.82
CA ARG A 322 -13.30 -15.37 37.24
C ARG A 322 -13.42 -14.82 38.67
N LEU A 323 -12.47 -15.16 39.54
CA LEU A 323 -12.39 -14.64 40.92
C LEU A 323 -12.10 -13.13 41.00
N ARG A 324 -11.52 -12.51 39.96
CA ARG A 324 -11.27 -11.04 39.94
C ARG A 324 -12.47 -10.22 39.50
N SER A 325 -13.33 -10.73 38.61
CA SER A 325 -14.52 -9.99 38.15
C SER A 325 -15.66 -9.98 39.19
N GLY A 326 -15.70 -10.95 40.11
CA GLY A 326 -16.77 -11.08 41.10
C GLY A 326 -16.79 -10.07 42.26
N ARG A 327 -15.80 -9.18 42.41
CA ARG A 327 -15.56 -8.45 43.68
C ARG A 327 -15.86 -6.94 43.68
N SER A 328 -16.67 -6.43 42.73
CA SER A 328 -16.98 -4.99 42.60
C SER A 328 -18.44 -4.57 42.90
N LYS A 329 -19.37 -5.50 43.18
CA LYS A 329 -20.73 -5.17 43.63
C LYS A 329 -20.76 -5.06 45.16
N GLY A 330 -20.49 -3.88 45.73
CA GLY A 330 -20.46 -3.76 47.20
C GLY A 330 -20.07 -2.44 47.86
N ARG A 331 -20.25 -1.27 47.24
CA ARG A 331 -20.29 0.02 47.97
C ARG A 331 -21.45 0.86 47.46
N GLY A 332 -22.34 1.27 48.36
CA GLY A 332 -23.56 2.00 48.04
C GLY A 332 -23.31 3.46 47.69
N PHE A 333 -24.12 4.00 46.79
CA PHE A 333 -24.22 5.44 46.56
C PHE A 333 -24.89 6.09 47.77
N VAL A 334 -24.19 7.00 48.44
CA VAL A 334 -24.82 7.90 49.43
C VAL A 334 -25.38 9.09 48.65
N SER A 335 -26.70 9.23 48.64
CA SER A 335 -27.39 10.32 47.95
C SER A 335 -27.25 11.64 48.72
N VAL A 336 -26.43 12.55 48.22
CA VAL A 336 -26.50 13.97 48.63
C VAL A 336 -27.64 14.63 47.85
N LYS A 337 -28.56 15.29 48.56
CA LYS A 337 -29.60 16.15 47.94
C LYS A 337 -29.08 17.58 47.77
N ALA A 338 -29.73 18.32 46.88
CA ALA A 338 -29.55 19.75 46.68
C ALA A 338 -29.91 20.57 47.93
#